data_AF-A0A2U2DWT3-F1
#
_entry.id   AF-A0A2U2DWT3-F1
#
_cell.length_a   1.000
_cell.length_b   1.000
_cell.length_c   1.000
_cell.angle_alpha   90.00
_cell.angle_beta   90.00
_cell.angle_gamma   90.00
#
_symmetry.space_group_name_H-M   'P 1'
#
loop_
_entity.id
_entity.type
_entity.pdbx_description
1 polymer ?
#
loop_
_entity_poly.entity_id
_entity_poly.type
_entity_poly.pdbx_seq_one_letter_code
_entity_poly.pdbx_strand_id
1 'polypeptide(L)'
;MPALVVIFVATAPAHADPQYKLNKSQTEVVALSRLTSGGMCQPGRMRGQVVARTFDPSGVVLMNFAVEEKNGDRTVINVDTDAIAQANRVTQAWVMQGLHRMIREGKQVSLRAQFCGAAGRVVMLDGISTR
;
A
#
# COMPACT_ATOMS: atom_id res chain seq x y z
N MET A 1 -36.83 -34.23 -20.81
CA MET A 1 -35.45 -33.70 -20.90
C MET A 1 -35.23 -32.79 -19.69
N PRO A 2 -34.48 -33.18 -18.65
CA PRO A 2 -34.27 -32.29 -17.50
C PRO A 2 -33.15 -31.29 -17.81
N ALA A 3 -33.40 -30.01 -17.56
CA ALA A 3 -32.43 -28.94 -17.71
C ALA A 3 -31.42 -28.96 -16.54
N LEU A 4 -30.14 -29.03 -16.87
CA LEU A 4 -29.04 -28.97 -15.93
C LEU A 4 -28.84 -27.51 -15.49
N VAL A 5 -29.08 -27.20 -14.22
CA VAL A 5 -28.78 -25.88 -13.63
C VAL A 5 -27.35 -25.91 -13.11
N VAL A 6 -26.45 -25.18 -13.77
CA VAL A 6 -25.07 -25.00 -13.32
C VAL A 6 -25.01 -23.76 -12.43
N ILE A 7 -24.84 -23.97 -11.13
CA ILE A 7 -24.62 -22.88 -10.17
C ILE A 7 -23.14 -22.48 -10.22
N PHE A 8 -22.86 -21.30 -10.76
CA PHE A 8 -21.54 -20.68 -10.64
C PHE A 8 -21.40 -20.07 -9.24
N VAL A 9 -20.64 -20.74 -8.36
CA VAL A 9 -20.22 -20.15 -7.09
C VAL A 9 -19.09 -19.16 -7.39
N ALA A 10 -19.42 -17.86 -7.42
CA ALA A 10 -18.42 -16.81 -7.49
C ALA A 10 -17.60 -16.82 -6.19
N THR A 11 -16.40 -17.39 -6.23
CA THR A 11 -15.41 -17.22 -5.18
C THR A 11 -14.86 -15.80 -5.31
N ALA A 12 -15.23 -14.93 -4.37
CA ALA A 12 -14.62 -13.60 -4.29
C ALA A 12 -13.10 -13.77 -4.16
N PRO A 13 -12.27 -13.02 -4.91
CA PRO A 13 -10.83 -13.09 -4.74
C PRO A 13 -10.49 -12.71 -3.29
N ALA A 14 -9.79 -13.60 -2.60
CA ALA A 14 -9.35 -13.36 -1.24
C ALA A 14 -8.50 -12.09 -1.20
N HIS A 15 -8.98 -11.06 -0.49
CA HIS A 15 -8.17 -9.90 -0.15
C HIS A 15 -6.92 -10.41 0.58
N ALA A 16 -5.75 -10.06 0.05
CA ALA A 16 -4.52 -10.44 0.71
C ALA A 16 -4.28 -9.44 1.85
N ASP A 17 -4.32 -9.91 3.09
CA ASP A 17 -4.09 -9.06 4.26
C ASP A 17 -2.77 -8.28 4.15
N PRO A 18 -2.73 -7.02 4.62
CA PRO A 18 -1.49 -6.28 4.80
C PRO A 18 -0.44 -7.09 5.55
N GLN A 19 0.81 -7.02 5.08
CA GLN A 19 1.91 -7.76 5.65
C GLN A 19 3.03 -6.82 6.07
N TYR A 20 3.69 -7.18 7.17
CA TYR A 20 4.88 -6.51 7.68
C TYR A 20 5.99 -7.54 7.92
N LYS A 21 7.22 -7.08 7.77
CA LYS A 21 8.43 -7.83 8.14
C LYS A 21 9.19 -7.03 9.17
N LEU A 22 9.51 -7.66 10.31
CA LEU A 22 10.34 -7.06 11.34
C LEU A 22 11.83 -7.33 11.10
N ASN A 23 12.68 -6.50 11.70
CA ASN A 23 14.12 -6.76 11.82
C ASN A 23 14.38 -8.02 12.66
N LYS A 24 15.64 -8.47 12.72
CA LYS A 24 16.02 -9.67 13.47
C LYS A 24 15.68 -9.59 14.98
N SER A 25 15.72 -8.38 15.53
CA SER A 25 15.41 -8.10 16.93
C SER A 25 13.91 -7.99 17.24
N GLN A 26 13.04 -8.08 16.22
CA GLN A 26 11.59 -7.91 16.34
C GLN A 26 11.14 -6.55 16.91
N THR A 27 11.94 -5.49 16.70
CA THR A 27 11.66 -4.15 17.24
C THR A 27 11.22 -3.14 16.18
N GLU A 28 11.49 -3.41 14.91
CA GLU A 28 11.22 -2.45 13.83
C GLU A 28 10.76 -3.11 12.53
N VAL A 29 9.81 -2.48 11.84
CA VAL A 29 9.37 -2.88 10.51
C VAL A 29 10.40 -2.51 9.44
N VAL A 30 10.98 -3.50 8.76
CA VAL A 30 11.94 -3.31 7.65
C VAL A 30 11.30 -3.41 6.26
N ALA A 31 10.11 -4.01 6.17
CA ALA A 31 9.34 -4.02 4.93
C ALA A 31 7.85 -4.13 5.20
N LEU A 32 7.07 -3.53 4.31
CA LEU A 32 5.62 -3.66 4.21
C LEU A 32 5.25 -4.17 2.82
N SER A 33 4.17 -4.93 2.73
CA SER A 33 3.70 -5.52 1.47
C SER A 33 2.21 -5.83 1.51
N ARG A 34 1.59 -5.98 0.33
CA ARG A 34 0.16 -6.29 0.20
C ARG A 34 -0.70 -5.22 0.86
N LEU A 35 -0.27 -3.96 0.73
CA LEU A 35 -0.92 -2.83 1.37
C LEU A 35 -2.18 -2.37 0.62
N THR A 36 -2.46 -2.91 -0.57
CA THR A 36 -3.68 -2.61 -1.34
C THR A 36 -4.65 -3.79 -1.33
N SER A 37 -5.94 -3.49 -1.26
CA SER A 37 -7.04 -4.48 -1.39
C SER A 37 -7.09 -5.20 -2.75
N GLY A 38 -6.40 -4.71 -3.77
CA GLY A 38 -6.37 -5.29 -5.11
C GLY A 38 -7.40 -4.65 -6.06
N GLY A 39 -7.62 -5.27 -7.22
CA GLY A 39 -8.51 -4.77 -8.27
C GLY A 39 -7.89 -4.82 -9.67
N MET A 40 -8.55 -4.23 -10.67
CA MET A 40 -7.99 -4.08 -12.02
C MET A 40 -6.92 -2.98 -12.03
N CYS A 41 -5.78 -3.26 -11.41
CA CYS A 41 -4.62 -2.37 -11.36
C CYS A 41 -3.42 -3.04 -12.01
N GLN A 42 -2.51 -2.22 -12.55
CA GLN A 42 -1.24 -2.68 -13.09
C GLN A 42 -0.15 -2.53 -12.03
N PRO A 43 0.63 -3.59 -11.71
CA PRO A 43 1.72 -3.47 -10.76
C PRO A 43 2.89 -2.69 -11.36
N GLY A 44 3.56 -1.89 -10.53
CA GLY A 44 4.78 -1.22 -10.92
C GLY A 44 5.72 -0.95 -9.75
N ARG A 45 6.88 -0.39 -10.07
CA ARG A 45 7.93 -0.04 -9.10
C ARG A 45 8.32 1.41 -9.29
N MET A 46 8.59 2.08 -8.17
CA MET A 46 8.97 3.49 -8.16
C MET A 46 10.14 3.71 -7.21
N ARG A 47 10.98 4.69 -7.50
CA ARG A 47 12.07 5.09 -6.63
C ARG A 47 12.26 6.60 -6.66
N GLY A 48 12.24 7.22 -5.49
CA GLY A 48 12.42 8.65 -5.37
C GLY A 48 12.47 9.10 -3.93
N GLN A 49 12.43 10.42 -3.74
CA GLN A 49 12.44 11.06 -2.43
C GLN A 49 11.01 11.42 -2.02
N VAL A 50 10.65 11.19 -0.77
CA VAL A 50 9.37 11.68 -0.23
C VAL A 50 9.45 13.21 -0.06
N VAL A 51 8.56 13.95 -0.70
CA VAL A 51 8.57 15.43 -0.69
C VAL A 51 7.37 16.05 0.02
N ALA A 52 6.30 15.29 0.24
CA ALA A 52 5.14 15.73 1.02
C ALA A 52 4.40 14.53 1.61
N ARG A 53 3.65 14.77 2.68
CA ARG A 53 2.78 13.78 3.34
C ARG A 53 1.44 14.43 3.69
N THR A 54 0.37 13.69 3.52
CA THR A 54 -0.98 14.10 3.90
C THR A 54 -1.51 13.11 4.92
N PHE A 55 -1.91 13.64 6.07
CA PHE A 55 -2.56 12.87 7.12
C PHE A 55 -4.06 13.14 7.11
N ASP A 56 -4.81 12.27 7.77
CA ASP A 56 -6.21 12.51 8.09
C ASP A 56 -6.38 13.73 9.03
N PRO A 57 -7.61 14.20 9.28
CA PRO A 57 -7.85 15.34 10.16
C PRO A 57 -7.34 15.17 11.60
N SER A 58 -7.18 13.92 12.08
CA SER A 58 -6.57 13.66 13.39
C SER A 58 -5.06 13.86 13.41
N GLY A 59 -4.42 13.92 12.23
CA GLY A 59 -2.97 14.02 12.07
C GLY A 59 -2.24 12.71 12.35
N VAL A 60 -2.96 11.58 12.44
CA VAL A 60 -2.42 10.29 12.87
C VAL A 60 -2.35 9.30 11.71
N VAL A 61 -3.30 9.30 10.78
CA VAL A 61 -3.37 8.32 9.70
C VAL A 61 -2.78 8.90 8.43
N LEU A 62 -1.69 8.33 7.94
CA LEU A 62 -1.10 8.72 6.65
C LEU A 62 -2.03 8.29 5.50
N MET A 63 -2.64 9.25 4.82
CA MET A 63 -3.60 9.03 3.73
C MET A 63 -2.90 8.91 2.38
N ASN A 64 -1.94 9.79 2.12
CA ASN A 64 -1.14 9.79 0.90
C ASN A 64 0.19 10.53 1.11
N PHE A 65 1.11 10.39 0.17
CA PHE A 65 2.38 11.09 0.16
C PHE A 65 2.86 11.32 -1.27
N ALA A 66 3.66 12.35 -1.48
CA ALA A 66 4.25 12.63 -2.79
C ALA A 66 5.70 12.13 -2.84
N VAL A 67 6.06 11.51 -3.96
CA VAL A 67 7.43 11.10 -4.27
C VAL A 67 7.91 11.89 -5.47
N GLU A 68 9.10 12.49 -5.36
CA GLU A 68 9.83 13.09 -6.47
C GLU A 68 10.87 12.11 -7.00
N GLU A 69 10.78 11.76 -8.27
CA GLU A 69 11.73 10.92 -8.98
C GLU A 69 12.92 11.72 -9.51
N LYS A 70 13.97 11.05 -9.96
CA LYS A 70 15.22 11.71 -10.39
C LYS A 70 15.05 12.68 -11.56
N ASN A 71 14.02 12.48 -12.38
CA ASN A 71 13.68 13.35 -13.50
C ASN A 71 12.88 14.60 -13.08
N GLY A 72 12.58 14.75 -11.79
CA GLY A 72 11.79 15.85 -11.24
C GLY A 72 10.28 15.60 -11.24
N ASP A 73 9.81 14.48 -11.79
CA ASP A 73 8.39 14.15 -11.77
C ASP A 73 7.92 13.86 -10.34
N ARG A 74 6.75 14.41 -10.00
CA ARG A 74 6.10 14.19 -8.71
C ARG A 74 4.85 13.36 -8.87
N THR A 75 4.82 12.24 -8.15
CA THR A 75 3.67 11.35 -8.13
C THR A 75 3.09 11.26 -6.72
N VAL A 76 1.78 11.44 -6.60
CA VAL A 76 1.04 11.20 -5.36
C VAL A 76 0.74 9.71 -5.24
N ILE A 77 1.16 9.12 -4.13
CA ILE A 77 0.93 7.72 -3.77
C ILE A 77 -0.09 7.68 -2.65
N ASN A 78 -1.19 6.97 -2.88
CA ASN A 78 -2.28 6.80 -1.93
C ASN A 78 -2.04 5.57 -1.05
N VAL A 79 -2.45 5.64 0.21
CA VAL A 79 -2.46 4.52 1.15
C VAL A 79 -3.88 3.98 1.22
N ASP A 80 -4.06 2.67 1.05
CA ASP A 80 -5.36 2.02 1.20
C ASP A 80 -5.69 1.86 2.69
N THR A 81 -6.26 2.90 3.29
CA THR A 81 -6.57 2.93 4.72
C THR A 81 -7.64 1.93 5.11
N ASP A 82 -8.52 1.57 4.18
CA ASP A 82 -9.60 0.61 4.41
C ASP A 82 -9.05 -0.82 4.50
N ALA A 83 -8.13 -1.20 3.60
CA ALA A 83 -7.44 -2.48 3.69
C ALA A 83 -6.66 -2.61 5.01
N ILE A 84 -6.02 -1.54 5.46
CA ILE A 84 -5.32 -1.52 6.76
C ILE A 84 -6.31 -1.65 7.91
N ALA A 85 -7.42 -0.89 7.88
CA ALA A 85 -8.43 -0.89 8.95
C ALA A 85 -9.14 -2.25 9.11
N GLN A 86 -9.17 -3.09 8.07
CA GLN A 86 -9.73 -4.44 8.12
C GLN A 86 -8.75 -5.49 8.66
N ALA A 87 -7.45 -5.20 8.69
CA ALA A 87 -6.45 -6.13 9.21
C ALA A 87 -6.59 -6.34 10.73
N ASN A 88 -6.02 -7.43 11.26
CA ASN A 88 -5.98 -7.63 12.72
C ASN A 88 -5.19 -6.52 13.44
N ARG A 89 -5.48 -6.28 14.73
CA ARG A 89 -4.92 -5.16 15.52
C ARG A 89 -3.39 -5.11 15.57
N VAL A 90 -2.74 -6.27 15.65
CA VAL A 90 -1.28 -6.36 15.66
C VAL A 90 -0.70 -5.90 14.32
N THR A 91 -1.32 -6.34 13.23
CA THR A 91 -0.94 -5.95 11.86
C THR A 91 -1.17 -4.46 11.64
N GLN A 92 -2.31 -3.93 12.07
CA GLN A 92 -2.57 -2.49 12.04
C GLN A 92 -1.46 -1.70 12.74
N ALA A 93 -1.12 -2.06 13.97
CA ALA A 93 -0.10 -1.36 14.75
C ALA A 93 1.27 -1.35 14.04
N TRP A 94 1.72 -2.50 13.55
CA TRP A 94 3.00 -2.60 12.84
C TRP A 94 2.97 -1.88 11.49
N VAL A 95 1.91 -2.01 10.71
CA VAL A 95 1.79 -1.32 9.42
C VAL A 95 1.82 0.20 9.63
N MET A 96 1.03 0.74 10.55
CA MET A 96 1.00 2.18 10.83
C MET A 96 2.34 2.70 11.32
N GLN A 97 2.97 2.01 12.28
CA GLN A 97 4.31 2.36 12.76
C GLN A 97 5.35 2.31 11.62
N GLY A 98 5.27 1.28 10.76
CA GLY A 98 6.09 1.12 9.58
C GLY A 98 5.94 2.28 8.60
N LEU A 99 4.70 2.65 8.25
CA LEU A 99 4.41 3.78 7.34
C LEU A 99 5.01 5.08 7.88
N HIS A 100 4.79 5.41 9.16
CA HIS A 100 5.34 6.63 9.78
C HIS A 100 6.86 6.69 9.81
N ARG A 101 7.52 5.53 9.98
CA ARG A 101 8.97 5.44 10.02
C ARG A 101 9.60 5.42 8.63
N MET A 102 8.96 4.73 7.70
CA MET A 102 9.49 4.47 6.37
C MET A 102 9.19 5.62 5.40
N ILE A 103 8.10 6.35 5.60
CA ILE A 103 7.66 7.48 4.77
C ILE A 103 7.86 8.77 5.56
N ARG A 104 9.06 9.34 5.43
CA ARG A 104 9.43 10.63 6.03
C ARG A 104 9.91 11.55 4.93
N GLU A 105 9.51 12.81 4.97
CA GLU A 105 10.00 13.82 4.03
C GLU A 105 11.52 13.85 4.00
N GLY A 106 12.09 14.04 2.81
CA GLY A 106 13.52 13.96 2.53
C GLY A 106 14.08 12.54 2.41
N LYS A 107 13.33 11.49 2.77
CA LYS A 107 13.83 10.11 2.72
C LYS A 107 13.71 9.51 1.32
N GLN A 108 14.78 8.82 0.90
CA GLN A 108 14.78 8.01 -0.32
C GLN A 108 14.02 6.70 -0.08
N VAL A 109 13.10 6.36 -0.98
CA VAL A 109 12.24 5.17 -0.89
C VAL A 109 12.27 4.36 -2.17
N SER A 110 12.08 3.05 -2.04
CA SER A 110 11.83 2.12 -3.15
C SER A 110 10.49 1.45 -2.90
N LEU A 111 9.54 1.66 -3.81
CA LEU A 111 8.14 1.32 -3.62
C LEU A 111 7.71 0.27 -4.65
N ARG A 112 6.78 -0.58 -4.23
CA ARG A 112 5.84 -1.27 -5.11
C ARG A 112 4.53 -0.51 -5.07
N ALA A 113 3.98 -0.25 -6.25
CA ALA A 113 2.73 0.47 -6.40
C ALA A 113 1.78 -0.28 -7.32
N GLN A 114 0.49 0.01 -7.17
CA GLN A 114 -0.57 -0.41 -8.08
C GLN A 114 -1.11 0.82 -8.81
N PHE A 115 -1.06 0.79 -10.13
CA PHE A 115 -1.60 1.83 -11.00
C PHE A 115 -3.02 1.46 -11.38
N CYS A 116 -3.98 2.12 -10.73
CA CYS A 116 -5.40 1.84 -10.78
C CYS A 116 -6.16 2.94 -11.56
N GLY A 117 -7.37 2.60 -12.00
CA GLY A 117 -8.26 3.50 -12.72
C GLY A 117 -7.86 3.73 -14.19
N ALA A 118 -8.65 4.57 -14.88
CA ALA A 118 -8.40 4.88 -16.29
C ALA A 118 -7.00 5.49 -16.46
N ALA A 119 -6.18 4.86 -17.32
CA ALA A 119 -4.79 5.25 -17.58
C ALA A 119 -3.88 5.29 -16.34
N GLY A 120 -4.18 4.54 -15.26
CA GLY A 120 -3.30 4.42 -14.11
C GLY A 120 -3.16 5.69 -13.26
N ARG A 121 -4.14 6.60 -13.34
CA ARG A 121 -4.13 7.91 -12.65
C ARG A 121 -4.17 7.82 -11.14
N VAL A 122 -4.60 6.68 -10.58
CA VAL A 122 -4.62 6.44 -9.14
C VAL A 122 -3.48 5.51 -8.79
N VAL A 123 -2.44 6.03 -8.13
CA VAL A 123 -1.31 5.22 -7.70
C VAL A 123 -1.49 4.85 -6.23
N MET A 124 -1.55 3.55 -5.94
CA MET A 124 -1.73 3.01 -4.59
C MET A 124 -0.43 2.37 -4.11
N LEU A 125 -0.06 2.58 -2.85
CA LEU A 125 1.08 1.92 -2.21
C LEU A 125 0.77 0.45 -1.98
N ASP A 126 1.55 -0.46 -2.57
CA ASP A 126 1.44 -1.91 -2.32
C ASP A 126 2.58 -2.44 -1.43
N GLY A 127 3.75 -1.81 -1.49
CA GLY A 127 4.85 -2.20 -0.62
C GLY A 127 5.98 -1.21 -0.56
N ILE A 128 6.73 -1.27 0.54
CA ILE A 128 7.90 -0.43 0.79
C ILE A 128 8.92 -1.28 1.55
N SER A 129 10.21 -1.08 1.28
CA SER A 129 11.29 -1.75 2.03
C SER A 129 12.42 -0.77 2.29
N THR A 130 13.05 -0.88 3.45
CA THR A 130 14.38 -0.32 3.67
C THR A 130 15.37 -1.27 2.99
N ARG A 131 16.14 -0.76 2.03
CA ARG A 131 17.29 -1.51 1.49
C ARG A 131 18.27 -1.85 2.60
#